data_AF-A0A7X6S2C2-F1
#
_entry.id   AF-A0A7X6S2C2-F1
#
_cell.length_a   1.000
_cell.length_b   1.000
_cell.length_c   1.000
_cell.angle_alpha   90.00
_cell.angle_beta   90.00
_cell.angle_gamma   90.00
#
_symmetry.space_group_name_H-M   'P 1'
#
loop_
_entity.id
_entity.type
_entity.pdbx_description
1 polymer ?
#
loop_
_entity_poly.entity_id
_entity_poly.type
_entity_poly.pdbx_seq_one_letter_code
_entity_poly.pdbx_strand_id
1 'polypeptide(L)' 'MKVWKIISGLEIICFILGSIFLWFRKIDGTGAVNTLENKLISIGVLGVVLVVLLIIQGICYLLLKRD' A
#
# COMPACT_ATOMS: atom_id res chain seq x y z
N MET A 1 -9.85 -13.58 13.68
CA MET A 1 -10.22 -14.02 12.31
C MET A 1 -10.96 -12.94 11.50
N LYS A 2 -12.15 -12.44 11.92
CA LYS A 2 -12.89 -11.41 11.17
C LYS A 2 -12.13 -10.08 11.06
N VAL A 3 -11.55 -9.61 12.17
CA VAL A 3 -10.77 -8.35 12.22
C VAL A 3 -9.58 -8.37 11.24
N TRP A 4 -8.83 -9.47 11.17
CA TRP A 4 -7.73 -9.64 10.23
C TRP A 4 -8.16 -9.47 8.78
N LYS A 5 -9.30 -10.08 8.38
CA LYS A 5 -9.86 -9.93 7.02
C LYS A 5 -10.28 -8.49 6.72
N ILE A 6 -10.85 -7.80 7.71
CA ILE A 6 -11.28 -6.40 7.57
C ILE A 6 -10.05 -5.50 7.37
N ILE A 7 -9.02 -5.66 8.20
CA ILE A 7 -7.79 -4.85 8.11
C ILE A 7 -7.11 -5.10 6.76
N SER A 8 -6.92 -6.35 6.32
CA SER A 8 -6.34 -6.62 5.01
C SER A 8 -7.17 -6.08 3.85
N GLY A 9 -8.50 -6.11 3.96
CA GLY A 9 -9.38 -5.47 2.98
C GLY A 9 -9.16 -3.96 2.92
N LEU A 10 -9.03 -3.31 4.08
CA LEU A 10 -8.77 -1.87 4.16
C LEU A 10 -7.39 -1.51 3.58
N GLU A 11 -6.36 -2.29 3.87
CA GLU A 11 -5.01 -2.09 3.32
C GLU A 11 -5.00 -2.14 1.79
N ILE A 12 -5.68 -3.13 1.21
CA ILE A 12 -5.83 -3.27 -0.25
C ILE A 12 -6.58 -2.08 -0.83
N ILE A 13 -7.67 -1.63 -0.20
CA ILE A 13 -8.43 -0.46 -0.64
C ILE A 13 -7.55 0.80 -0.60
N CYS A 14 -6.82 1.02 0.49
CA CYS A 14 -5.89 2.14 0.62
C CYS A 14 -4.80 2.10 -0.47
N PHE A 15 -4.27 0.93 -0.78
CA PHE A 15 -3.29 0.75 -1.85
C PHE A 15 -3.87 1.10 -3.22
N ILE A 16 -5.08 0.64 -3.53
CA ILE A 16 -5.75 0.92 -4.81
C ILE A 16 -6.02 2.43 -4.93
N LEU A 17 -6.62 3.04 -3.91
CA LEU A 17 -6.92 4.48 -3.91
C LEU A 17 -5.66 5.32 -4.01
N GLY A 18 -4.61 4.96 -3.26
CA GLY A 18 -3.30 5.62 -3.33
C GLY A 18 -2.65 5.48 -4.71
N SER A 19 -2.74 4.30 -5.33
CA SER A 19 -2.20 4.06 -6.67
C SER A 19 -2.93 4.87 -7.74
N ILE A 20 -4.26 4.91 -7.68
CA ILE A 20 -5.11 5.75 -8.55
C ILE A 20 -4.71 7.22 -8.40
N PHE A 21 -4.61 7.71 -7.15
CA PHE A 21 -4.19 9.08 -6.86
C PHE A 21 -2.83 9.40 -7.48
N LEU A 22 -1.83 8.53 -7.28
CA LEU A 22 -0.48 8.71 -7.83
C LEU A 22 -0.45 8.67 -9.36
N TRP A 23 -1.32 7.87 -9.99
CA TRP A 23 -1.41 7.74 -11.44
C TRP A 23 -1.95 9.01 -12.10
N PHE A 24 -3.00 9.61 -11.53
CA PHE A 24 -3.67 10.79 -12.11
C PHE A 24 -3.03 12.12 -11.70
N ARG A 25 -2.18 12.13 -10.67
CA ARG A 25 -1.39 13.30 -10.26
C ARG A 25 -0.48 13.82 -11.38
N LYS A 26 -0.61 15.11 -11.72
CA LYS A 26 0.22 15.80 -12.73
C LYS A 26 1.53 16.38 -12.19
N ILE A 27 1.53 16.84 -10.95
CA ILE A 27 2.65 17.52 -10.30
C ILE A 27 3.04 16.72 -9.07
N ASP A 28 4.33 16.46 -8.89
CA ASP A 28 4.82 15.72 -7.74
C ASP A 28 4.95 16.58 -6.46
N GLY A 29 5.47 15.98 -5.38
CA GLY A 29 5.59 16.66 -4.08
C GLY A 29 6.63 17.79 -4.06
N THR A 30 7.44 17.91 -5.10
CA THR A 30 8.48 18.94 -5.25
C THR A 30 8.04 20.07 -6.18
N GLY A 31 6.88 19.95 -6.81
CA GLY A 31 6.41 20.89 -7.83
C GLY A 31 6.85 20.53 -9.25
N ALA A 32 7.53 19.40 -9.46
CA ALA A 32 7.97 18.96 -10.78
C ALA A 32 6.86 18.19 -11.52
N VAL A 33 6.93 18.15 -12.85
CA VAL A 33 6.01 17.36 -13.67
C VAL A 33 6.21 15.89 -13.37
N ASN A 34 5.12 15.20 -13.03
CA ASN A 34 5.12 13.79 -12.66
C ASN A 34 5.23 12.92 -13.93
N THR A 35 6.46 12.57 -14.30
CA THR A 35 6.77 11.70 -15.44
C THR A 35 6.20 10.29 -15.25
N LEU A 36 6.11 9.51 -16.32
CA LEU A 36 5.69 8.11 -16.23
C LEU A 36 6.59 7.32 -15.28
N GLU A 37 7.90 7.53 -15.37
CA GLU A 37 8.89 6.89 -14.49
C GLU A 37 8.62 7.24 -13.01
N ASN A 38 8.43 8.52 -12.69
CA ASN A 38 8.15 8.96 -11.32
C ASN A 38 6.83 8.38 -10.78
N LYS A 39 5.81 8.25 -11.63
CA LYS A 39 4.53 7.60 -11.26
C LYS A 39 4.74 6.14 -10.88
N LEU A 40 5.45 5.39 -11.73
CA LEU A 40 5.72 3.97 -11.51
C LEU A 40 6.59 3.75 -10.25
N ILE A 41 7.62 4.57 -10.06
CA ILE A 41 8.46 4.52 -8.85
C ILE A 41 7.61 4.81 -7.60
N SER A 42 6.76 5.85 -7.64
CA SER A 42 5.91 6.20 -6.50
C SER A 42 4.94 5.08 -6.15
N ILE A 43 4.31 4.45 -7.14
CA ILE A 43 3.42 3.29 -6.94
C ILE A 43 4.22 2.08 -6.44
N GLY A 44 5.43 1.86 -6.96
CA GLY A 44 6.34 0.82 -6.49
C GLY A 44 6.67 0.97 -5.01
N VAL A 45 7.02 2.19 -4.56
CA VAL A 45 7.27 2.50 -3.14
C VAL A 45 6.02 2.23 -2.30
N LEU A 46 4.84 2.67 -2.76
CA LEU A 46 3.58 2.37 -2.08
C LEU A 46 3.33 0.85 -1.98
N GLY A 47 3.70 0.09 -3.01
CA GLY A 47 3.61 -1.37 -3.03
C GLY A 47 4.55 -2.04 -2.03
N VAL A 48 5.78 -1.55 -1.91
CA VAL A 48 6.74 -2.04 -0.89
C VAL A 48 6.18 -1.81 0.52
N VAL A 49 5.59 -0.64 0.78
CA VAL A 49 4.94 -0.36 2.08
C VAL A 49 3.81 -1.34 2.37
N LEU A 50 2.95 -1.61 1.38
CA LEU A 50 1.87 -2.61 1.52
C LEU A 50 2.43 -4.00 1.85
N VAL A 51 3.48 -4.45 1.13
CA VAL A 51 4.10 -5.77 1.36
C VAL A 51 4.66 -5.88 2.79
N VAL A 52 5.33 -4.84 3.28
CA VAL A 52 5.86 -4.82 4.65
C VAL A 52 4.72 -4.93 5.68
N LEU A 53 3.63 -4.19 5.49
CA LEU A 53 2.46 -4.27 6.37
C LEU A 53 1.84 -5.67 6.37
N LEU A 54 1.64 -6.27 5.19
CA LEU A 54 1.10 -7.62 5.05
C LEU A 54 1.99 -8.68 5.70
N ILE A 55 3.32 -8.54 5.62
CA ILE A 55 4.26 -9.43 6.30
C ILE A 55 4.10 -9.33 7.82
N ILE A 56 4.09 -8.11 8.37
CA ILE A 56 3.92 -7.89 9.82
C ILE A 56 2.57 -8.46 10.26
N GLN A 57 1.49 -8.17 9.54
CA GLN A 57 0.16 -8.67 9.85
C GLN A 57 0.08 -10.21 9.76
N GLY A 58 0.79 -10.80 8.80
CA GLY A 58 0.93 -12.25 8.64
C GLY A 58 1.64 -12.89 9.82
N ILE A 59 2.77 -12.31 10.27
CA ILE A 59 3.50 -12.77 11.46
C ILE A 59 2.60 -12.68 12.70
N CYS A 60 1.95 -11.54 12.94
CA CYS A 60 1.04 -11.37 14.07
C CYS A 60 -0.10 -12.39 14.05
N TYR A 61 -0.66 -12.68 12.87
CA TYR A 61 -1.70 -13.70 12.72
C TYR A 61 -1.21 -15.10 13.09
N LEU A 62 0.00 -15.47 12.65
CA LEU A 62 0.59 -16.77 12.97
C LEU A 62 0.89 -16.91 14.47
N LEU A 63 1.34 -15.84 15.12
CA LEU A 63 1.58 -15.83 16.57
C LEU A 63 0.28 -15.96 17.36
N LEU A 64 -0.73 -15.14 17.04
CA LEU A 64 -2.03 -15.12 17.74
C LEU A 64 -2.91 -16.35 17.47
N LYS A 65 -2.63 -17.13 16.42
CA LYS A 65 -3.34 -18.37 16.11
C LYS A 65 -2.80 -19.57 16.91
N ARG A 66 -1.64 -19.41 17.55
CA ARG A 66 -0.90 -20.50 18.19
C ARG A 66 -1.33 -20.77 19.63
N ASP A 67 -2.11 -19.87 20.22
CA ASP A 67 -2.82 -20.01 21.51
C ASP A 67 -4.30 -20.36 21.27
#